data_AF-A0A838W8J4-F1
#
_entry.id   AF-A0A838W8J4-F1
#
_cell.length_a   1.000
_cell.length_b   1.000
_cell.length_c   1.000
_cell.angle_alpha   90.00
_cell.angle_beta   90.00
_cell.angle_gamma   90.00
#
_symmetry.space_group_name_H-M   'P 1'
#
loop_
_entity.id
_entity.type
_entity.pdbx_description
1 polymer ?
#
loop_
_entity_poly.entity_id
_entity_poly.type
_entity_poly.pdbx_seq_one_letter_code
_entity_poly.pdbx_strand_id
1 'polypeptide(L)'
;MNNKKRFNFAVRIIVVLWFSSASSALVLDDNGQISATEVSHVIHVKSESDIKEAIHKANNQHLSIAIMGKRYSQGGHTLSPHAIELDMLSFNKVLELNETK
;
A
#
# COMPACT_ATOMS: atom_id res chain seq x y z
N MET A 1 -16.51 15.80 -46.96
CA MET A 1 -15.56 14.99 -46.14
C MET A 1 -16.24 13.66 -45.79
N ASN A 2 -15.64 12.52 -46.15
CA ASN A 2 -16.30 11.20 -46.21
C ASN A 2 -16.73 10.68 -44.81
N ASN A 3 -18.00 10.26 -44.66
CA ASN A 3 -18.59 9.77 -43.40
C ASN A 3 -17.81 8.59 -42.79
N LYS A 4 -17.13 7.78 -43.61
CA LYS A 4 -16.25 6.70 -43.13
C LYS A 4 -15.03 7.22 -42.35
N LYS A 5 -14.49 8.40 -42.72
CA LYS A 5 -13.35 9.02 -42.01
C LYS A 5 -13.78 9.58 -40.65
N ARG A 6 -15.00 10.12 -40.54
CA ARG A 6 -15.57 10.60 -39.27
C ARG A 6 -15.88 9.46 -38.30
N PHE A 7 -16.39 8.34 -38.81
CA PHE A 7 -16.65 7.14 -38.01
C PHE A 7 -15.35 6.55 -37.45
N ASN A 8 -14.32 6.36 -38.28
CA ASN A 8 -13.02 5.85 -37.83
C ASN A 8 -12.30 6.80 -36.86
N PHE A 9 -12.52 8.11 -36.98
CA PHE A 9 -11.98 9.10 -36.05
C PHE A 9 -12.69 9.06 -34.69
N ALA A 10 -14.02 8.93 -34.67
CA ALA A 10 -14.79 8.81 -33.44
C ALA A 10 -14.50 7.50 -32.68
N VAL A 11 -14.35 6.37 -33.39
CA VAL A 11 -13.95 5.09 -32.78
C VAL A 11 -12.56 5.18 -32.15
N ARG A 12 -11.62 5.87 -32.79
CA ARG A 12 -10.27 6.10 -32.23
C ARG A 12 -10.29 6.94 -30.95
N ILE A 13 -11.13 7.97 -30.88
CA ILE A 13 -11.29 8.79 -29.66
C ILE A 13 -11.89 7.97 -28.53
N ILE A 14 -12.89 7.13 -28.83
CA ILE A 14 -13.52 6.25 -27.83
C ILE A 14 -12.50 5.23 -27.29
N VAL A 15 -11.70 4.57 -28.13
CA VAL A 15 -10.69 3.62 -27.65
C VAL A 15 -9.63 4.26 -26.75
N VAL A 16 -9.23 5.51 -27.03
CA VAL A 16 -8.25 6.24 -26.20
C VAL A 16 -8.84 6.63 -24.84
N LEU A 17 -10.14 6.95 -24.77
CA LEU A 17 -10.80 7.34 -23.51
C LEU A 17 -11.06 6.15 -22.56
N TRP A 18 -11.05 4.91 -23.06
CA TRP A 18 -11.26 3.71 -22.24
C TRP A 18 -10.01 3.25 -21.49
N PHE A 19 -8.83 3.80 -21.79
CA PHE A 19 -7.58 3.38 -21.16
C PHE A 19 -7.19 4.21 -19.93
N SER A 20 -7.95 5.23 -19.57
CA SER A 20 -7.68 6.05 -18.38
C SER A 20 -8.31 5.43 -17.13
N SER A 21 -7.67 4.42 -16.57
CA SER A 21 -7.92 4.00 -15.19
C SER A 21 -7.20 4.99 -14.26
N ALA A 22 -7.96 5.82 -13.54
CA ALA A 22 -7.40 6.67 -12.49
C ALA A 22 -6.98 5.79 -11.30
N SER A 23 -5.67 5.58 -11.12
CA SER A 23 -5.12 4.92 -9.93
C SER A 23 -4.88 5.98 -8.85
N SER A 24 -5.47 5.82 -7.67
CA SER A 24 -5.22 6.69 -6.51
C SER A 24 -4.12 6.07 -5.63
N ALA A 25 -3.05 6.83 -5.41
CA ALA A 25 -1.93 6.48 -4.55
C ALA A 25 -2.28 6.67 -3.06
N LEU A 26 -1.94 5.71 -2.20
CA LEU A 26 -2.03 5.87 -0.75
C LEU A 26 -0.70 6.45 -0.25
N VAL A 27 -0.72 7.72 0.18
CA VAL A 27 0.48 8.39 0.72
C VAL A 27 0.41 8.42 2.24
N LEU A 28 1.47 7.94 2.88
CA LEU A 28 1.66 7.98 4.33
C LEU A 28 2.84 8.86 4.68
N ASP A 29 2.80 9.46 5.86
CA ASP A 29 3.93 10.20 6.41
C ASP A 29 4.27 9.72 7.82
N ASP A 30 5.49 10.02 8.25
CA ASP A 30 5.95 9.83 9.61
C ASP A 30 5.60 11.05 10.50
N ASN A 31 5.83 10.94 11.80
CA ASN A 31 5.49 12.02 12.72
C ASN A 31 6.30 13.31 12.49
N GLY A 32 7.40 13.24 11.74
CA GLY A 32 8.21 14.38 11.34
C GLY A 32 7.66 15.13 10.13
N GLN A 33 6.76 14.53 9.35
CA GLN A 33 6.21 15.07 8.10
C GLN A 33 7.28 15.40 7.03
N ILE A 34 8.42 14.69 7.09
CA ILE A 34 9.57 14.95 6.22
C ILE A 34 9.58 13.98 5.04
N SER A 35 8.89 12.84 5.14
CA SER A 35 9.06 11.71 4.21
C SER A 35 7.74 11.04 3.85
N ALA A 36 6.85 11.84 3.25
CA ALA A 36 5.65 11.33 2.60
C ALA A 36 6.01 10.26 1.56
N THR A 37 5.55 9.03 1.81
CA THR A 37 5.87 7.84 1.03
C THR A 37 4.59 7.19 0.51
N GLU A 38 4.53 6.95 -0.79
CA GLU A 38 3.45 6.17 -1.39
C GLU A 38 3.62 4.69 -1.03
N VAL A 39 2.57 4.09 -0.48
CA VAL A 39 2.53 2.67 -0.12
C VAL A 39 1.41 1.99 -0.89
N SER A 40 1.50 0.67 -1.02
CA SER A 40 0.47 -0.12 -1.70
C SER A 40 -0.76 -0.30 -0.80
N HIS A 41 -0.56 -0.77 0.43
CA HIS A 41 -1.64 -1.04 1.38
C HIS A 41 -1.13 -0.91 2.81
N VAL A 42 -2.05 -0.65 3.75
CA VAL A 42 -1.80 -0.78 5.19
C VAL A 42 -2.65 -1.91 5.73
N ILE A 43 -2.03 -2.84 6.46
CA ILE A 43 -2.71 -3.94 7.15
C ILE A 43 -2.51 -3.76 8.65
N HIS A 44 -3.60 -3.55 9.39
CA HIS A 44 -3.58 -3.49 10.85
C HIS A 44 -3.57 -4.90 11.42
N VAL A 45 -2.42 -5.33 11.94
CA VAL A 45 -2.19 -6.70 12.41
C VAL A 45 -2.77 -6.89 13.81
N LYS A 46 -3.68 -7.86 13.95
CA LYS A 46 -4.28 -8.28 15.24
C LYS A 46 -3.94 -9.72 15.58
N SER A 47 -3.49 -10.49 14.60
CA SER A 47 -3.24 -11.93 14.69
C SER A 47 -2.16 -12.37 13.71
N GLU A 48 -1.61 -13.57 13.94
CA GLU A 48 -0.67 -14.19 12.99
C GLU A 48 -1.31 -14.49 11.63
N SER A 49 -2.62 -14.72 11.58
CA SER A 49 -3.34 -14.93 10.31
C SER A 49 -3.29 -13.70 9.43
N ASP A 50 -3.37 -12.49 9.99
CA ASP A 50 -3.30 -11.25 9.21
C ASP A 50 -1.93 -11.12 8.52
N ILE A 51 -0.86 -11.52 9.21
CA ILE A 51 0.51 -11.54 8.66
C ILE A 51 0.61 -12.57 7.53
N LYS A 52 0.06 -13.78 7.72
CA LYS A 52 0.07 -14.83 6.69
C LYS A 52 -0.68 -14.37 5.44
N GLU A 53 -1.85 -13.77 5.61
CA GLU A 53 -2.65 -13.24 4.50
C GLU A 53 -1.89 -12.12 3.77
N ALA A 54 -1.24 -11.22 4.51
CA ALA A 54 -0.40 -10.18 3.93
C ALA A 54 0.72 -10.76 3.06
N ILE A 55 1.41 -11.81 3.54
CA ILE A 55 2.45 -12.51 2.78
C ILE A 55 1.90 -13.16 1.52
N HIS A 56 0.75 -13.83 1.61
CA HIS A 56 0.09 -14.40 0.44
C HIS A 56 -0.28 -13.32 -0.59
N LYS A 57 -0.84 -12.20 -0.14
CA LYS A 57 -1.18 -11.07 -1.00
C LYS A 57 0.06 -10.47 -1.67
N ALA A 58 1.13 -10.24 -0.91
CA ALA A 58 2.40 -9.73 -1.41
C ALA A 58 2.98 -10.62 -2.50
N ASN A 59 3.01 -11.94 -2.27
CA ASN A 59 3.48 -12.91 -3.26
C ASN A 59 2.64 -12.91 -4.54
N ASN A 60 1.30 -12.87 -4.40
CA ASN A 60 0.40 -12.86 -5.55
C ASN A 60 0.48 -11.56 -6.38
N GLN A 61 0.81 -10.45 -5.73
CA GLN A 61 0.85 -9.12 -6.36
C GLN A 61 2.28 -8.65 -6.66
N HIS A 62 3.30 -9.46 -6.36
CA HIS A 62 4.71 -9.11 -6.47
C HIS A 62 5.08 -7.81 -5.72
N LEU A 63 4.51 -7.62 -4.53
CA LEU A 63 4.76 -6.47 -3.67
C LEU A 63 5.76 -6.83 -2.57
N SER A 64 6.56 -5.85 -2.13
CA SER A 64 7.35 -5.95 -0.91
C SER A 64 6.47 -5.78 0.33
N ILE A 65 6.99 -6.18 1.49
CA ILE A 65 6.35 -5.97 2.80
C ILE A 65 7.31 -5.17 3.67
N ALA A 66 6.76 -4.21 4.40
CA ALA A 66 7.46 -3.46 5.44
C ALA A 66 6.67 -3.49 6.75
N ILE A 67 7.37 -3.25 7.87
CA ILE A 67 6.79 -3.27 9.21
C ILE A 67 6.81 -1.85 9.76
N MET A 68 5.63 -1.35 10.13
CA MET A 68 5.47 -0.04 10.74
C MET A 68 4.96 -0.14 12.18
N GLY A 69 5.58 0.66 13.05
CA GLY A 69 5.14 0.88 14.43
C GLY A 69 4.63 2.30 14.63
N LYS A 70 5.01 2.96 15.74
CA LYS A 70 4.59 4.34 16.07
C LYS A 70 5.18 5.46 15.20
N ARG A 71 5.98 5.12 14.17
CA ARG A 71 6.59 6.07 13.22
C ARG A 71 7.39 7.22 13.87
N TYR A 72 8.21 6.87 14.87
CA TYR A 72 9.15 7.80 15.51
C TYR A 72 10.52 7.89 14.84
N SER A 73 10.81 7.05 13.83
CA SER A 73 12.03 7.23 13.04
C SER A 73 11.85 8.45 12.15
N GLN A 74 12.60 9.52 12.42
CA GLN A 74 12.54 10.81 11.73
C GLN A 74 13.36 10.84 10.42
N GLY A 75 13.79 9.67 9.93
CA GLY A 75 14.67 9.55 8.76
C GLY A 75 14.01 8.90 7.53
N GLY A 76 12.69 8.76 7.49
CA GLY A 76 12.00 8.12 6.36
C GLY A 76 12.18 6.60 6.27
N HIS A 77 12.85 5.96 7.24
CA HIS A 77 13.05 4.50 7.25
C HIS A 77 11.85 3.70 7.79
N THR A 78 10.79 4.37 8.25
CA THR A 78 9.61 3.65 8.77
C THR A 78 8.70 3.13 7.65
N LEU A 79 8.72 3.78 6.49
CA LEU A 79 7.84 3.47 5.36
C LEU A 79 8.69 2.98 4.18
N SER A 80 8.16 2.01 3.43
CA SER A 80 8.80 1.47 2.24
C SER A 80 7.95 1.78 1.01
N PRO A 81 8.53 2.42 -0.03
CA PRO A 81 7.80 2.78 -1.24
C PRO A 81 7.12 1.57 -1.89
N HIS A 82 5.84 1.72 -2.20
CA HIS A 82 4.96 0.74 -2.85
C HIS A 82 4.83 -0.61 -2.11
N ALA A 83 5.27 -0.69 -0.84
CA ALA A 83 5.16 -1.89 -0.04
C ALA A 83 3.76 -2.05 0.56
N ILE A 84 3.46 -3.27 1.02
CA ILE A 84 2.42 -3.51 2.01
C ILE A 84 3.02 -3.19 3.39
N GLU A 85 2.45 -2.20 4.07
CA GLU A 85 2.84 -1.80 5.42
C GLU A 85 2.05 -2.59 6.46
N LEU A 86 2.74 -3.33 7.33
CA LEU A 86 2.15 -4.00 8.47
C LEU A 86 2.15 -3.07 9.68
N ASP A 87 0.99 -2.56 10.05
CA ASP A 87 0.80 -1.83 11.30
C ASP A 87 0.68 -2.80 12.47
N MET A 88 1.74 -2.86 13.26
CA MET A 88 1.89 -3.78 14.38
C MET A 88 1.36 -3.24 15.70
N LEU A 89 0.81 -2.01 15.74
CA LEU A 89 0.39 -1.38 17.01
C LEU A 89 -0.70 -2.17 17.76
N SER A 90 -1.53 -2.93 17.03
CA SER A 90 -2.58 -3.77 17.59
C SER A 90 -2.11 -5.18 17.97
N PHE A 91 -0.90 -5.59 17.54
CA PHE A 91 -0.32 -6.90 17.84
C PHE A 91 0.54 -6.84 19.11
N ASN A 92 -0.09 -6.52 20.24
CA ASN A 92 0.60 -6.11 21.47
C ASN A 92 0.22 -6.93 22.72
N LYS A 93 -0.37 -8.12 22.53
CA LYS A 93 -0.80 -8.98 23.63
C LYS A 93 0.41 -9.53 24.39
N VAL A 94 0.50 -9.21 25.67
CA VAL A 94 1.46 -9.84 26.60
C VAL A 94 0.95 -11.25 26.93
N LEU A 95 1.74 -12.27 26.64
CA LEU A 95 1.37 -13.68 26.87
C LEU A 95 1.81 -14.18 28.26
N GLU A 96 2.99 -13.77 28.70
CA GLU A 96 3.57 -14.18 29.96
C GLU A 96 4.44 -13.04 30.52
N LEU A 97 4.42 -12.89 31.84
CA LEU A 97 5.36 -12.05 32.58
C LEU A 97 6.06 -12.93 33.61
N ASN A 98 7.37 -13.08 33.49
CA ASN A 98 8.16 -13.85 34.42
C ASN A 98 8.97 -12.88 35.30
N GLU A 99 8.57 -12.75 36.56
CA GLU A 99 9.30 -11.97 37.55
C GLU A 99 10.28 -12.90 38.29
N THR A 100 11.52 -12.95 37.83
CA THR A 100 12.61 -13.52 38.65
C THR A 100 12.98 -12.50 39.71
N LYS A 101 12.66 -12.78 40.97
CA LYS A 101 13.12 -12.00 42.12
C LYS A 101 14.53 -12.41 42.53
#